data_AF-A0A5C5TC65-F1
#
_entry.id   AF-A0A5C5TC65-F1
#
_cell.length_a   1.000
_cell.length_b   1.000
_cell.length_c   1.000
_cell.angle_alpha   90.00
_cell.angle_beta   90.00
_cell.angle_gamma   90.00
#
_symmetry.space_group_name_H-M   'P 1'
#
loop_
_entity.id
_entity.type
_entity.pdbx_description
1 polymer ?
#
loop_
_entity_poly.entity_id
_entity_poly.type
_entity_poly.pdbx_seq_one_letter_code
_entity_poly.pdbx_strand_id
1 'polypeptide(L)'
;MTSPDDDPIEVSSPVCYAHEFEDYTRPPRLQSAELAAFLNVLLESERAGARVLARWCHEATPDAGVGPETLAAVRDDEARYCAGLTEHLQRLGAEPSHVTGRFYDKAMTISAWPDRLRFLDKGQSWVAREIRDKLPRIDDTALAAFLQEMLERHEHNLKLCAP
;
A
#
# COMPACT_ATOMS: atom_id res chain seq x y z
N MET A 1 65.76 -17.42 31.94
CA MET A 1 65.58 -18.46 30.91
C MET A 1 64.57 -19.44 31.48
N THR A 2 63.34 -19.67 31.02
CA THR A 2 62.48 -19.17 29.94
C THR A 2 61.06 -19.59 30.36
N SER A 3 60.04 -18.80 30.01
CA SER A 3 58.61 -18.92 30.33
C SER A 3 57.98 -20.30 30.04
N PRO A 4 56.83 -20.65 30.65
CA PRO A 4 55.82 -21.45 29.97
C PRO A 4 54.96 -20.53 29.09
N ASP A 5 54.89 -20.86 27.81
CA ASP A 5 54.03 -20.26 26.79
C ASP A 5 52.56 -20.24 27.22
N ASP A 6 51.97 -19.06 27.17
CA ASP A 6 50.52 -18.80 27.26
C ASP A 6 50.05 -18.70 25.80
N ASP A 7 49.72 -19.84 25.18
CA ASP A 7 49.22 -19.86 23.81
C ASP A 7 47.80 -19.26 23.79
N PRO A 8 47.54 -18.18 23.02
CA PRO A 8 46.21 -17.61 22.93
C PRO A 8 45.31 -18.57 22.13
N ILE A 9 44.23 -19.01 22.77
CA ILE A 9 43.15 -19.75 22.08
C ILE A 9 42.54 -18.81 21.03
N GLU A 10 42.84 -19.06 19.75
CA GLU A 10 42.13 -18.46 18.63
C GLU A 10 40.66 -18.92 18.68
N VAL A 11 39.79 -18.06 19.19
CA VAL A 11 38.35 -18.20 19.05
C VAL A 11 37.96 -17.84 17.62
N SER A 12 38.05 -18.82 16.72
CA SER A 12 37.47 -18.72 15.38
C SER A 12 35.96 -18.55 15.52
N SER A 13 35.49 -17.31 15.43
CA SER A 13 34.06 -17.04 15.32
C SER A 13 33.59 -17.63 13.99
N PRO A 14 32.58 -18.52 13.99
CA PRO A 14 32.12 -19.15 12.76
C PRO A 14 31.62 -18.09 11.78
N VAL A 15 31.85 -18.34 10.48
CA VAL A 15 31.28 -17.55 9.39
C VAL A 15 29.77 -17.48 9.60
N CYS A 16 29.24 -16.28 9.82
CA CYS A 16 27.81 -16.06 9.94
C CYS A 16 27.13 -16.39 8.60
N TYR A 17 26.57 -17.58 8.47
CA TYR A 17 25.65 -17.99 7.41
C TYR A 17 24.28 -17.28 7.51
N ALA A 18 24.23 -16.05 8.04
CA ALA A 18 22.99 -15.30 8.26
C ALA A 18 22.18 -15.16 6.95
N HIS A 19 22.87 -14.99 5.83
CA HIS A 19 22.22 -14.88 4.52
C HIS A 19 21.56 -16.20 4.03
N GLU A 20 22.06 -17.36 4.47
CA GLU A 20 21.45 -18.65 4.11
C GLU A 20 20.18 -18.93 4.94
N PHE A 21 20.09 -18.39 6.17
CA PHE A 21 18.88 -18.46 7.00
C PHE A 21 17.81 -17.44 6.60
N GLU A 22 18.20 -16.29 6.05
CA GLU A 22 17.27 -15.29 5.50
C GLU A 22 16.36 -15.88 4.42
N ASP A 23 16.86 -16.80 3.59
CA ASP A 23 16.09 -17.38 2.49
C ASP A 23 15.02 -18.40 2.95
N TYR A 24 15.21 -19.08 4.10
CA TYR A 24 14.22 -20.02 4.65
C TYR A 24 13.03 -19.34 5.33
N THR A 25 13.18 -18.08 5.75
CA THR A 25 12.13 -17.32 6.44
C THR A 25 11.39 -16.35 5.51
N ARG A 26 11.92 -16.11 4.30
CA ARG A 26 11.30 -15.23 3.32
C ARG A 26 10.05 -15.89 2.72
N PRO A 27 8.89 -15.19 2.69
CA PRO A 27 7.71 -15.72 2.02
C PRO A 27 7.96 -15.88 0.52
N PRO A 28 7.35 -16.87 -0.14
CA PRO A 28 7.59 -17.12 -1.56
C PRO A 28 7.16 -15.92 -2.40
N ARG A 29 7.97 -15.59 -3.42
CA ARG A 29 7.73 -14.47 -4.34
C ARG A 29 6.38 -14.57 -5.04
N LEU A 30 5.77 -13.42 -5.31
CA LEU A 30 4.56 -13.34 -6.13
C LEU A 30 4.88 -13.74 -7.56
N GLN A 31 4.07 -14.64 -8.13
CA GLN A 31 4.14 -14.95 -9.55
C GLN A 31 3.60 -13.80 -10.37
N SER A 32 4.05 -13.62 -11.62
CA SER A 32 3.68 -12.45 -12.45
C SER A 32 2.16 -12.28 -12.59
N ALA A 33 1.41 -13.37 -12.76
CA ALA A 33 -0.06 -13.32 -12.84
C ALA A 33 -0.71 -12.94 -11.49
N GLU A 34 -0.18 -13.44 -10.37
CA GLU A 34 -0.66 -13.09 -9.02
C GLU A 34 -0.38 -11.61 -8.73
N LEU A 35 0.81 -11.12 -9.09
CA LEU A 35 1.19 -9.73 -8.96
C LEU A 35 0.30 -8.82 -9.81
N ALA A 36 0.12 -9.13 -11.10
CA ALA A 36 -0.74 -8.35 -11.99
C ALA A 36 -2.20 -8.32 -11.51
N ALA A 37 -2.72 -9.45 -11.01
CA ALA A 37 -4.06 -9.50 -10.42
C ALA A 37 -4.14 -8.58 -9.18
N PHE A 38 -3.17 -8.66 -8.28
CA PHE A 38 -3.11 -7.81 -7.10
C PHE A 38 -3.06 -6.31 -7.44
N LEU A 39 -2.18 -5.90 -8.36
CA LEU A 39 -2.08 -4.51 -8.80
C LEU A 39 -3.37 -4.01 -9.45
N ASN A 40 -4.07 -4.88 -10.19
CA ASN A 40 -5.36 -4.53 -10.77
C ASN A 40 -6.44 -4.31 -9.70
N VAL A 41 -6.46 -5.11 -8.63
CA VAL A 41 -7.39 -4.88 -7.52
C VAL A 41 -7.11 -3.54 -6.83
N LEU A 42 -5.83 -3.19 -6.62
CA LEU A 42 -5.47 -1.86 -6.12
C LEU A 42 -5.91 -0.77 -7.09
N LEU A 43 -5.63 -0.91 -8.38
CA LEU A 43 -5.98 0.07 -9.41
C LEU A 43 -7.48 0.37 -9.45
N GLU A 44 -8.31 -0.67 -9.37
CA GLU A 44 -9.76 -0.54 -9.31
C GLU A 44 -10.23 0.19 -8.05
N SER A 45 -9.52 -0.02 -6.93
CA SER A 45 -9.81 0.61 -5.64
C SER A 45 -9.48 2.10 -5.67
N GLU A 46 -8.28 2.47 -6.13
CA GLU A 46 -7.84 3.87 -6.20
C GLU A 46 -8.70 4.68 -7.17
N ARG A 47 -9.05 4.09 -8.31
CA ARG A 47 -9.96 4.71 -9.26
C ARG A 47 -11.33 4.94 -8.65
N ALA A 48 -11.86 3.97 -7.89
CA ALA A 48 -13.11 4.15 -7.19
C ALA A 48 -13.00 5.25 -6.13
N GLY A 49 -11.93 5.26 -5.32
CA GLY A 49 -11.63 6.28 -4.32
C GLY A 49 -11.59 7.69 -4.90
N ALA A 50 -10.77 7.90 -5.94
CA ALA A 50 -10.65 9.18 -6.63
C ALA A 50 -12.01 9.70 -7.15
N ARG A 51 -12.84 8.82 -7.72
CA ARG A 51 -14.18 9.19 -8.21
C ARG A 51 -15.16 9.51 -7.09
N VAL A 52 -15.13 8.76 -6.00
CA VAL A 52 -15.96 9.02 -4.80
C VAL A 52 -15.60 10.37 -4.22
N LEU A 53 -14.30 10.61 -3.98
CA LEU A 53 -13.81 11.84 -3.38
C LEU A 53 -14.05 13.05 -4.26
N ALA A 54 -13.86 12.94 -5.58
CA ALA A 54 -14.19 14.02 -6.51
C ALA A 54 -15.65 14.48 -6.36
N ARG A 55 -16.58 13.55 -6.17
CA ARG A 55 -17.98 13.87 -5.93
C ARG A 55 -18.22 14.46 -4.55
N TRP A 56 -17.66 13.84 -3.51
CA TRP A 56 -17.81 14.33 -2.14
C TRP A 56 -17.20 15.72 -1.93
N CYS A 57 -16.12 16.08 -2.61
CA CYS A 57 -15.58 17.45 -2.60
C CYS A 57 -16.62 18.51 -2.99
N HIS A 58 -17.51 18.19 -3.93
CA HIS A 58 -18.57 19.11 -4.37
C HIS A 58 -19.80 19.08 -3.46
N GLU A 59 -20.01 17.99 -2.72
CA GLU A 59 -21.14 17.81 -1.81
C GLU A 59 -20.84 18.30 -0.38
N ALA A 60 -19.56 18.46 -0.03
CA ALA A 60 -19.12 18.79 1.32
C ALA A 60 -19.68 20.14 1.79
N THR A 61 -20.39 20.10 2.91
CA THR A 61 -20.95 21.25 3.61
C THR A 61 -20.16 21.49 4.91
N PRO A 62 -20.27 22.67 5.54
CA PRO A 62 -19.55 22.97 6.79
C PRO A 62 -19.79 21.98 7.94
N ASP A 63 -20.92 21.27 7.95
CA ASP A 63 -21.30 20.26 8.94
C ASP A 63 -20.81 18.84 8.61
N ALA A 64 -20.08 18.64 7.49
CA ALA A 64 -19.59 17.34 7.06
C ALA A 64 -18.53 16.71 8.00
N GLY A 65 -17.94 17.49 8.90
CA GLY A 65 -16.85 17.03 9.76
C GLY A 65 -15.50 16.85 9.04
N VAL A 66 -15.43 17.22 7.75
CA VAL A 66 -14.21 17.23 6.94
C VAL A 66 -14.26 18.42 5.98
N GLY A 67 -13.10 19.05 5.73
CA GLY A 67 -13.00 20.13 4.76
C GLY A 67 -12.91 19.63 3.31
N PRO A 68 -13.44 20.37 2.32
CA PRO A 68 -13.29 20.04 0.90
C PRO A 68 -11.82 19.96 0.46
N GLU A 69 -10.93 20.72 1.11
CA GLU A 69 -9.48 20.67 0.88
C GLU A 69 -8.85 19.34 1.30
N THR A 70 -9.29 18.77 2.43
CA THR A 70 -8.84 17.45 2.87
C THR A 70 -9.31 16.37 1.91
N LEU A 71 -10.58 16.41 1.51
CA LEU A 71 -11.12 15.47 0.52
C LEU A 71 -10.39 15.58 -0.83
N ALA A 72 -10.05 16.79 -1.26
CA ALA A 72 -9.29 17.02 -2.49
C ALA A 72 -7.86 16.49 -2.39
N ALA A 73 -7.18 16.69 -1.26
CA ALA A 73 -5.84 16.14 -1.04
C ALA A 73 -5.83 14.61 -1.12
N VAL A 74 -6.78 13.94 -0.45
CA VAL A 74 -6.91 12.48 -0.55
C VAL A 74 -7.22 12.06 -1.98
N ARG A 75 -8.15 12.74 -2.67
CA ARG A 75 -8.49 12.45 -4.08
C ARG A 75 -7.25 12.50 -4.98
N ASP A 76 -6.40 13.48 -4.79
CA ASP A 76 -5.22 13.67 -5.63
C ASP A 76 -4.17 12.58 -5.38
N ASP A 77 -4.05 12.10 -4.14
CA ASP A 77 -3.28 10.89 -3.83
C ASP A 77 -3.87 9.65 -4.54
N GLU A 78 -5.18 9.40 -4.42
CA GLU A 78 -5.84 8.27 -5.11
C GLU A 78 -5.61 8.31 -6.63
N ALA A 79 -5.74 9.49 -7.25
CA ALA A 79 -5.53 9.68 -8.67
C ALA A 79 -4.07 9.41 -9.08
N ARG A 80 -3.11 9.86 -8.25
CA ARG A 80 -1.68 9.60 -8.45
C ARG A 80 -1.38 8.11 -8.39
N TYR A 81 -1.94 7.38 -7.42
CA TYR A 81 -1.73 5.93 -7.32
C TYR A 81 -2.41 5.16 -8.45
N CYS A 82 -3.61 5.58 -8.87
CA CYS A 82 -4.25 5.02 -10.06
C CYS A 82 -3.35 5.14 -11.30
N ALA A 83 -2.70 6.29 -11.51
CA ALA A 83 -1.77 6.50 -12.62
C ALA A 83 -0.52 5.60 -12.48
N GLY A 84 0.15 5.62 -11.32
CA GLY A 84 1.35 4.81 -11.09
C GLY A 84 1.11 3.31 -11.21
N LEU A 85 0.00 2.80 -10.68
CA LEU A 85 -0.39 1.38 -10.82
C LEU A 85 -0.60 1.01 -12.29
N THR A 86 -1.20 1.90 -13.08
CA THR A 86 -1.37 1.69 -14.53
C THR A 86 -0.03 1.55 -15.24
N GLU A 87 0.92 2.43 -14.93
CA GLU A 87 2.28 2.40 -15.50
C GLU A 87 3.04 1.12 -15.10
N HIS A 88 2.94 0.71 -13.83
CA HIS A 88 3.56 -0.52 -13.35
C HIS A 88 2.96 -1.78 -13.99
N LEU A 89 1.63 -1.85 -14.18
CA LEU A 89 0.97 -2.94 -14.90
C LEU A 89 1.44 -3.04 -16.34
N GLN A 90 1.53 -1.90 -17.04
CA GLN A 90 2.06 -1.85 -18.41
C GLN A 90 3.52 -2.31 -18.49
N ARG A 91 4.36 -1.90 -17.53
CA ARG A 91 5.77 -2.33 -17.44
C ARG A 91 5.91 -3.84 -17.20
N LEU A 92 4.93 -4.45 -16.53
CA LEU A 92 4.85 -5.90 -16.33
C LEU A 92 4.27 -6.66 -17.55
N GLY A 93 3.83 -5.94 -18.60
CA GLY A 93 3.15 -6.52 -19.76
C GLY A 93 1.73 -7.01 -19.46
N ALA A 94 1.13 -6.52 -18.38
CA ALA A 94 -0.25 -6.84 -17.99
C ALA A 94 -1.21 -5.73 -18.43
N GLU A 95 -2.45 -6.10 -18.75
CA GLU A 95 -3.50 -5.15 -19.10
C GLU A 95 -4.07 -4.46 -17.84
N PRO A 96 -4.06 -3.12 -17.76
CA PRO A 96 -4.71 -2.40 -16.68
C PRO A 96 -6.24 -2.52 -16.74
N SER A 97 -6.85 -2.95 -15.65
CA SER A 97 -8.29 -3.04 -15.52
C SER A 97 -8.94 -1.67 -15.60
N HIS A 98 -10.03 -1.57 -16.38
CA HIS A 98 -10.89 -0.38 -16.47
C HIS A 98 -12.13 -0.46 -15.56
N VAL A 99 -12.28 -1.52 -14.79
CA VAL A 99 -13.41 -1.68 -13.88
C VAL A 99 -13.37 -0.55 -12.83
N THR A 100 -14.54 -0.01 -12.53
CA THR A 100 -14.71 0.79 -11.31
C THR A 100 -15.37 -0.11 -10.29
N GLY A 101 -14.64 -0.41 -9.21
CA GLY A 101 -15.03 -1.45 -8.27
C GLY A 101 -16.34 -1.14 -7.52
N ARG A 102 -16.91 -2.18 -6.90
CA ARG A 102 -18.09 -2.14 -6.02
C ARG A 102 -18.02 -1.08 -4.91
N PHE A 103 -16.83 -0.61 -4.59
CA PHE A 103 -16.59 0.46 -3.65
C PHE A 103 -17.33 1.75 -4.04
N TYR A 104 -17.26 2.15 -5.32
CA TYR A 104 -17.93 3.36 -5.80
C TYR A 104 -19.44 3.29 -5.59
N ASP A 105 -20.07 2.21 -6.08
CA ASP A 105 -21.51 2.03 -5.97
C ASP A 105 -21.96 2.06 -4.51
N LYS A 106 -21.23 1.37 -3.63
CA LYS A 106 -21.53 1.35 -2.20
C LYS A 106 -21.36 2.74 -1.57
N ALA A 107 -20.28 3.45 -1.86
CA ALA A 107 -20.04 4.80 -1.33
C ALA A 107 -21.17 5.77 -1.69
N MET A 108 -21.70 5.69 -2.91
CA MET A 108 -22.77 6.57 -3.39
C MET A 108 -24.12 6.31 -2.73
N THR A 109 -24.31 5.15 -2.10
CA THR A 109 -25.53 4.86 -1.32
C THR A 109 -25.52 5.45 0.08
N ILE A 110 -24.38 5.93 0.58
CA ILE A 110 -24.24 6.42 1.94
C ILE A 110 -24.58 7.91 1.99
N SER A 111 -25.65 8.27 2.70
CA SER A 111 -26.11 9.66 2.78
C SER A 111 -25.39 10.47 3.88
N ALA A 112 -25.19 9.88 5.06
CA ALA A 112 -24.66 10.60 6.21
C ALA A 112 -23.13 10.74 6.16
N TRP A 113 -22.62 11.95 6.40
CA TRP A 113 -21.18 12.25 6.39
C TRP A 113 -20.35 11.39 7.35
N PRO A 114 -20.74 11.18 8.62
CA PRO A 114 -19.97 10.31 9.52
C PRO A 114 -19.83 8.87 8.98
N ASP A 115 -20.85 8.39 8.26
CA ASP A 115 -20.84 7.05 7.68
C ASP A 115 -19.99 6.99 6.40
N ARG A 116 -19.98 8.07 5.61
CA ARG A 116 -19.11 8.23 4.44
C ARG A 116 -17.64 8.19 4.85
N LEU A 117 -17.26 8.97 5.86
CA LEU A 117 -15.88 9.03 6.37
C LEU A 117 -15.45 7.69 6.96
N ARG A 118 -16.30 7.04 7.76
CA ARG A 118 -16.02 5.69 8.27
C ARG A 118 -15.92 4.64 7.15
N PHE A 119 -16.65 4.81 6.06
CA PHE A 119 -16.55 3.93 4.90
C PHE A 119 -15.24 4.14 4.13
N LEU A 120 -14.84 5.40 3.93
CA LEU A 120 -13.55 5.76 3.34
C LEU A 120 -12.39 5.21 4.17
N ASP A 121 -12.40 5.45 5.48
CA ASP A 121 -11.40 4.95 6.43
C ASP A 121 -11.22 3.42 6.36
N LYS A 122 -12.32 2.67 6.27
CA LYS A 122 -12.26 1.21 6.06
C LYS A 122 -11.65 0.84 4.71
N GLY A 123 -11.93 1.59 3.66
CA GLY A 123 -11.29 1.43 2.35
C GLY A 123 -9.79 1.64 2.43
N GLN A 124 -9.37 2.74 3.04
CA GLN A 124 -7.96 3.07 3.23
C GLN A 124 -7.21 2.00 4.05
N SER A 125 -7.81 1.56 5.15
CA SER A 125 -7.28 0.50 6.01
C SER A 125 -7.14 -0.83 5.28
N TRP A 126 -8.09 -1.13 4.39
CA TRP A 126 -8.06 -2.33 3.57
C TRP A 126 -6.89 -2.28 2.58
N VAL A 127 -6.73 -1.20 1.81
CA VAL A 127 -5.60 -1.02 0.87
C VAL A 127 -4.26 -1.15 1.58
N ALA A 128 -4.08 -0.42 2.70
CA ALA A 128 -2.86 -0.48 3.50
C ALA A 128 -2.55 -1.91 3.98
N ARG A 129 -3.57 -2.67 4.40
CA ARG A 129 -3.39 -4.06 4.81
C ARG A 129 -2.99 -4.96 3.64
N GLU A 130 -3.65 -4.85 2.49
CA GLU A 130 -3.31 -5.67 1.32
C GLU A 130 -1.89 -5.41 0.83
N ILE A 131 -1.46 -4.14 0.80
CA ILE A 131 -0.06 -3.79 0.47
C ILE A 131 0.90 -4.40 1.47
N ARG A 132 0.66 -4.22 2.78
CA ARG A 132 1.54 -4.75 3.83
C ARG A 132 1.71 -6.27 3.76
N ASP A 133 0.66 -6.99 3.38
CA ASP A 133 0.70 -8.45 3.20
C ASP A 133 1.55 -8.88 1.98
N LYS A 134 1.45 -8.15 0.87
CA LYS A 134 2.09 -8.52 -0.39
C LYS A 134 3.51 -7.98 -0.56
N LEU A 135 3.82 -6.83 0.05
CA LEU A 135 5.08 -6.12 -0.14
C LEU A 135 6.33 -7.00 0.08
N PRO A 136 6.41 -7.87 1.12
CA PRO A 136 7.58 -8.71 1.34
C PRO A 136 7.84 -9.77 0.24
N ARG A 137 6.86 -9.99 -0.64
CA ARG A 137 6.89 -10.99 -1.72
C ARG A 137 7.20 -10.38 -3.10
N ILE A 138 7.51 -9.08 -3.17
CA ILE A 138 7.77 -8.32 -4.40
C ILE A 138 9.27 -8.03 -4.53
N ASP A 139 9.92 -8.55 -5.58
CA ASP A 139 11.36 -8.31 -5.83
C ASP A 139 11.66 -7.04 -6.60
N ASP A 140 10.67 -6.54 -7.35
CA ASP A 140 10.81 -5.35 -8.16
C ASP A 140 10.94 -4.13 -7.25
N THR A 141 12.17 -3.63 -7.09
CA THR A 141 12.50 -2.58 -6.13
C THR A 141 11.77 -1.27 -6.40
N ALA A 142 11.54 -0.93 -7.68
CA ALA A 142 10.81 0.27 -8.06
C ALA A 142 9.31 0.13 -7.70
N LEU A 143 8.70 -1.02 -7.97
CA LEU A 143 7.33 -1.29 -7.58
C LEU A 143 7.17 -1.37 -6.06
N ALA A 144 8.11 -2.00 -5.36
CA ALA A 144 8.10 -2.09 -3.90
C ALA A 144 8.20 -0.70 -3.26
N ALA A 145 9.08 0.18 -3.76
CA ALA A 145 9.18 1.56 -3.28
C ALA A 145 7.89 2.36 -3.53
N PHE A 146 7.29 2.22 -4.71
CA PHE A 146 6.00 2.85 -5.04
C PHE A 146 4.88 2.38 -4.09
N LEU A 147 4.76 1.08 -3.86
CA LEU A 147 3.75 0.51 -2.96
C LEU A 147 4.01 0.87 -1.48
N GLN A 148 5.26 0.98 -1.06
CA GLN A 148 5.62 1.42 0.28
C GLN A 148 5.18 2.88 0.51
N GLU A 149 5.41 3.76 -0.45
CA GLU A 149 4.95 5.16 -0.37
C GLU A 149 3.42 5.25 -0.36
N MET A 150 2.75 4.46 -1.20
CA MET A 150 1.30 4.32 -1.21
C MET A 150 0.75 3.85 0.16
N LEU A 151 1.38 2.85 0.77
CA LEU A 151 1.04 2.35 2.10
C LEU A 151 1.13 3.46 3.16
N GLU A 152 2.25 4.16 3.24
CA GLU A 152 2.48 5.23 4.22
C GLU A 152 1.44 6.34 4.11
N ARG A 153 1.04 6.66 2.88
CA ARG A 153 0.08 7.73 2.62
C ARG A 153 -1.35 7.31 2.94
N HIS A 154 -1.73 6.06 2.68
CA HIS A 154 -2.99 5.52 3.17
C HIS A 154 -3.05 5.55 4.70
N GLU A 155 -1.96 5.13 5.37
CA GLU A 155 -1.88 5.20 6.84
C GLU A 155 -1.95 6.62 7.40
N HIS A 156 -1.44 7.60 6.65
CA HIS A 156 -1.56 9.02 7.00
C HIS A 156 -3.00 9.54 6.80
N ASN A 157 -3.64 9.22 5.67
CA ASN A 157 -4.98 9.68 5.34
C ASN A 157 -6.05 9.16 6.32
N LEU A 158 -5.84 7.97 6.91
CA LEU A 158 -6.66 7.47 8.03
C LEU A 158 -6.78 8.48 9.18
N LYS A 159 -5.70 9.20 9.49
CA LYS A 159 -5.66 10.17 10.60
C LYS A 159 -6.36 11.48 10.27
N LEU A 160 -6.55 11.78 8.98
CA LEU A 160 -7.17 13.02 8.52
C LEU A 160 -8.69 12.90 8.36
N CYS A 161 -9.20 11.68 8.18
CA CYS A 161 -10.64 11.41 8.00
C CYS A 161 -11.32 10.90 9.28
N ALA A 162 -10.59 10.74 10.38
CA ALA A 162 -11.13 10.36 11.67
C ALA A 162 -11.79 11.58 12.36
N PRO A 163 -13.06 11.47 12.81
CA PRO A 163 -13.74 12.54 13.55
C PRO A 163 -13.16 12.75 14.95
#